data_AF-A0A7C6BBM0-F1
#
_entry.id   AF-A0A7C6BBM0-F1
#
_cell.length_a   1.000
_cell.length_b   1.000
_cell.length_c   1.000
_cell.angle_alpha   90.00
_cell.angle_beta   90.00
_cell.angle_gamma   90.00
#
_symmetry.space_group_name_H-M   'P 1'
#
loop_
_entity.id
_entity.type
_entity.pdbx_description
1 polymer ?
#
loop_
_entity_poly.entity_id
_entity_poly.type
_entity_poly.pdbx_seq_one_letter_code
_entity_poly.pdbx_strand_id
1 'polypeptide(L)'
;MYGLPLRKGFSMKVQQGIHLNRPDMHNIAEDLGVTENDVFIKDGVLTVYNTSDTCQEIINDNALIAFVAMAVEMSPDIFTDLKEVEEERVKMDFDLSEFEDDD
;
A
#
# COMPACT_ATOMS: atom_id res chain seq x y z
N MET A 1 13.83 21.19 -8.43
CA MET A 1 13.52 19.88 -7.81
C MET A 1 12.21 19.38 -8.37
N TYR A 2 12.24 18.50 -9.38
CA TYR A 2 11.04 17.79 -9.80
C TYR A 2 10.91 16.55 -8.91
N GLY A 3 10.25 16.72 -7.75
CA GLY A 3 9.88 15.56 -6.96
C GLY A 3 8.85 14.76 -7.75
N LEU A 4 9.02 13.44 -7.78
CA LEU A 4 8.04 12.53 -8.38
C LEU A 4 6.63 12.85 -7.87
N PRO A 5 5.59 12.68 -8.71
CA PRO A 5 4.22 12.88 -8.27
C PRO A 5 3.93 12.00 -7.05
N LEU A 6 3.22 12.56 -6.08
CA LEU A 6 2.79 11.81 -4.91
C LEU A 6 1.86 10.69 -5.36
N ARG A 7 2.17 9.46 -4.95
CA ARG A 7 1.30 8.31 -5.24
C ARG A 7 0.03 8.44 -4.42
N LYS A 8 -1.12 8.24 -5.07
CA LYS A 8 -2.42 8.15 -4.40
C LYS A 8 -2.75 6.68 -4.18
N GLY A 9 -3.53 6.40 -3.16
CA GLY A 9 -3.86 5.03 -2.80
C GLY A 9 -5.00 4.97 -1.83
N PHE A 10 -5.15 3.81 -1.23
CA PHE A 10 -6.20 3.50 -0.28
C PHE A 10 -5.60 2.82 0.93
N SER A 11 -6.09 3.21 2.10
CA SER A 11 -5.82 2.51 3.35
C SER A 11 -7.11 1.88 3.87
N MET A 12 -6.97 0.73 4.50
CA MET A 12 -8.05 0.02 5.17
C MET A 12 -7.53 -0.63 6.43
N LYS A 13 -8.34 -0.67 7.48
CA LYS A 13 -8.02 -1.38 8.71
C LYS A 13 -8.33 -2.86 8.53
N VAL A 14 -7.38 -3.69 8.95
CA VAL A 14 -7.56 -5.12 9.09
C VAL A 14 -7.99 -5.40 10.54
N GLN A 15 -8.95 -6.29 10.72
CA GLN A 15 -9.45 -6.68 12.04
C GLN A 15 -8.32 -7.13 12.99
N GLN A 16 -8.44 -6.79 14.28
CA GLN A 16 -7.46 -7.15 15.30
C GLN A 16 -7.22 -8.67 15.37
N GLY A 17 -5.95 -9.06 15.37
CA GLY A 17 -5.51 -10.47 15.44
C GLY A 17 -5.21 -11.11 14.08
N ILE A 18 -5.50 -10.42 12.97
CA ILE A 18 -5.13 -10.88 11.63
C ILE A 18 -3.80 -10.23 11.24
N HIS A 19 -2.84 -11.08 10.85
CA HIS A 19 -1.54 -10.66 10.36
C HIS A 19 -1.39 -11.09 8.91
N LEU A 20 -1.23 -10.12 8.03
CA LEU A 20 -0.91 -10.38 6.64
C LEU A 20 0.60 -10.58 6.51
N ASN A 21 0.99 -11.68 5.87
CA ASN A 21 2.37 -12.05 5.63
C ASN A 21 2.83 -11.56 4.25
N ARG A 22 4.12 -11.72 3.97
CA ARG A 22 4.70 -11.33 2.69
C ARG A 22 4.02 -11.98 1.46
N PRO A 23 3.65 -13.28 1.47
CA PRO A 23 2.90 -13.89 0.37
C PRO A 23 1.53 -13.23 0.15
N ASP A 24 0.83 -12.86 1.22
CA ASP A 24 -0.46 -12.18 1.13
C ASP A 24 -0.33 -10.83 0.43
N MET A 25 0.75 -10.08 0.73
CA MET A 25 1.05 -8.81 0.07
C MET A 25 1.39 -9.02 -1.42
N HIS A 26 2.08 -10.11 -1.76
CA HIS A 26 2.36 -10.47 -3.15
C HIS A 26 1.08 -10.77 -3.93
N ASN A 27 0.18 -11.58 -3.36
CA ASN A 27 -1.10 -11.91 -3.99
C ASN A 27 -1.96 -10.66 -4.21
N ILE A 28 -2.05 -9.78 -3.20
CA ILE A 28 -2.77 -8.49 -3.34
C ILE A 28 -2.17 -7.64 -4.46
N ALA A 29 -0.83 -7.59 -4.54
CA ALA A 29 -0.16 -6.82 -5.59
C ALA A 29 -0.46 -7.38 -6.99
N GLU A 30 -0.42 -8.70 -7.15
CA GLU A 30 -0.72 -9.40 -8.40
C GLU A 30 -2.17 -9.15 -8.85
N ASP A 31 -3.14 -9.35 -7.96
CA ASP A 31 -4.57 -9.21 -8.27
C ASP A 31 -4.96 -7.76 -8.61
N LEU A 32 -4.32 -6.78 -7.96
CA LEU A 32 -4.55 -5.36 -8.23
C LEU A 32 -3.69 -4.83 -9.39
N GLY A 33 -2.77 -5.65 -9.92
CA GLY A 33 -1.84 -5.27 -10.98
C GLY A 33 -0.88 -4.16 -10.56
N VAL A 34 -0.55 -4.04 -9.27
CA VAL A 34 0.41 -3.08 -8.72
C VAL A 34 1.72 -3.78 -8.32
N THR A 35 2.73 -3.03 -7.90
CA THR A 35 3.99 -3.63 -7.45
C THR A 35 3.92 -4.02 -5.98
N GLU A 36 4.69 -5.02 -5.54
CA GLU A 36 4.79 -5.38 -4.11
C GLU A 36 5.20 -4.20 -3.22
N ASN A 37 5.95 -3.23 -3.76
CA ASN A 37 6.37 -2.03 -3.04
C ASN A 37 5.24 -1.01 -2.85
N ASP A 38 4.12 -1.19 -3.56
CA ASP A 38 2.92 -0.36 -3.43
C ASP A 38 1.96 -0.91 -2.36
N VAL A 39 2.21 -2.13 -1.84
CA VAL A 39 1.36 -2.79 -0.85
C VAL A 39 2.14 -2.98 0.44
N PHE A 40 1.66 -2.37 1.53
CA PHE A 40 2.29 -2.55 2.84
C PHE A 40 1.26 -2.49 3.97
N ILE A 41 1.53 -3.25 5.03
CA ILE A 41 0.73 -3.26 6.25
C ILE A 41 1.54 -2.70 7.42
N LYS A 42 0.95 -1.77 8.16
CA LYS A 42 1.56 -1.18 9.35
C LYS A 42 0.50 -0.92 10.40
N ASP A 43 0.74 -1.36 11.64
CA ASP A 43 -0.17 -1.16 12.78
C ASP A 43 -1.62 -1.64 12.51
N GLY A 44 -1.77 -2.72 11.75
CA GLY A 44 -3.07 -3.27 11.34
C GLY A 44 -3.78 -2.48 10.24
N VAL A 45 -3.10 -1.52 9.62
CA VAL A 45 -3.60 -0.74 8.47
C VAL A 45 -2.89 -1.23 7.22
N LEU A 46 -3.64 -1.82 6.31
CA LEU A 46 -3.19 -2.16 4.97
C LEU A 46 -3.29 -0.90 4.09
N THR A 47 -2.20 -0.55 3.44
CA THR A 47 -2.14 0.55 2.46
C THR A 47 -1.76 -0.02 1.10
N VAL A 48 -2.50 0.39 0.08
CA VAL A 48 -2.28 0.04 -1.33
C VAL A 48 -2.17 1.33 -2.13
N TYR A 49 -1.01 1.60 -2.71
CA TYR A 49 -0.86 2.70 -3.66
C TYR A 49 -1.37 2.27 -5.04
N ASN A 50 -2.22 3.11 -5.61
CA ASN A 50 -2.71 2.91 -6.96
C ASN A 50 -1.66 3.39 -7.96
N THR A 51 -1.00 2.43 -8.59
CA THR A 51 -0.01 2.66 -9.65
C THR A 51 -0.43 2.05 -10.99
N SER A 52 -1.65 1.50 -11.08
CA SER A 52 -2.11 0.67 -12.19
C SER A 52 -3.54 0.99 -12.61
N ASP A 53 -3.81 0.97 -13.92
CA ASP A 53 -5.15 1.19 -14.48
C ASP A 53 -6.14 0.14 -13.96
N THR A 54 -5.70 -1.11 -13.77
CA THR A 54 -6.52 -2.20 -13.21
C THR A 54 -6.98 -1.89 -11.78
N CYS A 55 -6.06 -1.40 -10.94
CA CYS A 55 -6.40 -0.97 -9.58
C CYS A 55 -7.43 0.17 -9.61
N GLN A 56 -7.25 1.14 -10.51
CA GLN A 56 -8.20 2.25 -10.67
C GLN A 56 -9.60 1.79 -11.10
N GLU A 57 -9.72 0.80 -11.98
CA GLU A 57 -11.02 0.22 -12.37
C GLU A 57 -11.71 -0.46 -11.18
N ILE A 58 -10.98 -1.27 -10.43
CA ILE A 58 -11.49 -1.96 -9.22
C ILE A 58 -11.98 -0.95 -8.17
N ILE A 59 -11.27 0.17 -8.01
CA ILE A 59 -11.66 1.28 -7.15
C ILE A 59 -12.95 1.92 -7.64
N ASN A 60 -13.04 2.22 -8.94
CA ASN A 60 -14.23 2.83 -9.56
C ASN A 60 -15.47 1.95 -9.41
N ASP A 61 -15.29 0.63 -9.41
CA ASP A 61 -16.34 -0.36 -9.21
C ASP A 61 -16.68 -0.61 -7.72
N ASN A 62 -16.02 0.10 -6.80
CA ASN A 62 -16.16 -0.09 -5.35
C ASN A 62 -15.91 -1.55 -4.91
N ALA A 63 -15.02 -2.24 -5.62
CA ALA A 63 -14.74 -3.66 -5.45
C ALA A 63 -13.42 -3.94 -4.71
N LEU A 64 -12.65 -2.90 -4.34
CA LEU A 64 -11.31 -3.04 -3.78
C LEU A 64 -11.24 -3.98 -2.56
N ILE A 65 -12.17 -3.83 -1.60
CA ILE A 65 -12.22 -4.70 -0.42
C ILE A 65 -12.42 -6.16 -0.82
N ALA A 66 -13.29 -6.42 -1.79
CA ALA A 66 -13.58 -7.78 -2.25
C ALA A 66 -12.35 -8.41 -2.92
N PHE A 67 -11.64 -7.66 -3.77
CA PHE A 67 -10.42 -8.13 -4.41
C PHE A 67 -9.31 -8.41 -3.39
N VAL A 68 -9.07 -7.48 -2.46
CA VAL A 68 -8.08 -7.67 -1.39
C VAL A 68 -8.43 -8.90 -0.55
N ALA A 69 -9.71 -9.08 -0.20
CA ALA A 69 -10.16 -10.22 0.59
C ALA A 69 -10.01 -11.55 -0.15
N MET A 70 -10.29 -11.58 -1.46
CA MET A 70 -10.08 -12.75 -2.30
C MET A 70 -8.60 -13.13 -2.41
N ALA A 71 -7.72 -12.15 -2.62
CA ALA A 71 -6.28 -12.36 -2.74
C ALA A 71 -5.65 -13.03 -1.51
N VAL A 72 -6.23 -12.81 -0.33
CA VAL A 72 -5.77 -13.38 0.95
C VAL A 72 -6.66 -14.51 1.46
N GLU A 73 -7.65 -14.93 0.69
CA GLU A 73 -8.63 -15.96 1.05
C GLU A 73 -9.36 -15.68 2.38
N MET A 74 -9.70 -14.41 2.65
CA MET A 74 -10.40 -13.99 3.86
C MET A 74 -11.78 -13.38 3.56
N SER A 75 -12.59 -13.20 4.61
CA SER A 75 -13.89 -12.52 4.47
C SER A 75 -13.67 -11.02 4.25
N PRO A 76 -14.40 -10.34 3.33
CA PRO A 76 -14.32 -8.89 3.16
C PRO A 76 -14.68 -8.10 4.42
N ASP A 77 -15.47 -8.68 5.34
CA ASP A 77 -15.91 -8.02 6.58
C ASP A 77 -14.76 -7.69 7.56
N ILE A 78 -13.59 -8.30 7.37
CA ILE A 78 -12.41 -8.02 8.20
C ILE A 78 -11.74 -6.69 7.83
N PHE A 79 -12.02 -6.16 6.64
CA PHE A 79 -11.45 -4.92 6.14
C PHE A 79 -12.47 -3.79 6.33
N THR A 80 -12.07 -2.76 7.07
CA THR A 80 -12.93 -1.65 7.46
C THR A 80 -12.24 -0.32 7.27
N ASP A 81 -12.97 0.79 7.44
CA ASP A 81 -12.41 2.15 7.38
C ASP A 81 -11.62 2.44 6.08
N LEU A 82 -12.15 2.03 4.92
CA LEU A 82 -11.57 2.35 3.63
C LEU A 82 -11.46 3.88 3.45
N LYS A 83 -10.24 4.37 3.21
CA LYS A 83 -9.94 5.79 3.05
C LYS A 83 -8.91 6.00 1.96
N GLU A 84 -9.11 7.05 1.17
CA GLU A 84 -8.09 7.55 0.26
C GLU A 84 -6.89 8.09 1.05
N VAL A 85 -5.69 7.79 0.57
CA VAL A 85 -4.43 8.29 1.13
C VAL A 85 -3.52 8.80 0.01
N GLU A 86 -2.69 9.78 0.34
CA GLU A 86 -1.61 10.24 -0.52
C GLU A 86 -0.29 9.91 0.18
N GLU A 87 0.69 9.44 -0.58
CA GLU A 87 2.02 9.14 -0.07
C GLU A 87 2.63 10.38 0.60
N GLU A 88 3.00 10.27 1.87
CA GLU A 88 3.77 11.32 2.52
C GLU A 88 5.21 11.27 2.02
N ARG A 89 5.71 12.40 1.48
CA ARG A 89 7.12 12.51 1.13
C ARG A 89 7.96 12.36 2.40
N VAL A 90 8.58 11.19 2.58
CA VAL A 90 9.70 11.07 3.51
C VAL A 90 10.82 11.94 2.95
N LYS A 91 11.06 13.10 3.57
CA LYS A 91 12.31 13.82 3.37
C LYS A 91 13.40 12.94 3.94
N MET A 92 14.09 12.19 3.08
CA MET A 92 15.41 11.69 3.43
C MET A 92 16.31 12.92 3.50
N ASP A 93 16.49 13.47 4.69
CA ASP A 93 17.66 14.30 4.97
C ASP A 93 18.85 13.35 4.90
N PHE A 94 19.41 13.20 3.69
CA PHE A 94 20.70 12.55 3.50
C PHE A 94 21.72 13.44 4.21
N ASP A 95 22.12 13.01 5.40
CA ASP A 95 23.21 13.64 6.12
C ASP A 95 24.52 13.28 5.40
N LEU A 96 24.94 14.15 4.50
CA LEU A 96 26.20 14.00 3.77
C LEU A 96 27.43 14.20 4.67
N SER A 97 27.25 14.54 5.95
CA SER A 97 28.36 14.65 6.91
C SER A 97 29.00 13.30 7.27
N GLU A 98 28.31 12.17 7.08
CA GLU A 98 28.91 10.82 7.25
C GLU A 98 29.87 10.41 6.11
N PHE A 99 29.94 11.19 5.02
CA PHE A 99 30.84 10.92 3.89
C PHE A 99 32.05 11.88 3.83
N GLU A 100 32.21 12.77 4.82
CA GLU A 100 33.39 13.63 4.98
C GLU A 100 34.24 13.17 6.19
N ASP A 101 34.93 12.03 6.04
CA ASP A 101 36.16 11.65 6.77
C ASP A 101 37.00 10.90 5.70
N ASP A 102 38.26 11.18 5.34
CA ASP A 102 39.44 11.66 6.06
C ASP A 102 40.47 12.06 4.97
N ASP A 103 41.12 13.23 5.07
CA ASP A 103 42.20 13.71 4.16
C ASP A 103 43.58 13.20 4.62
#